data_AF-A0A7V9F8R1-F1
#
_entry.id   AF-A0A7V9F8R1-F1
#
_cell.length_a   1.000
_cell.length_b   1.000
_cell.length_c   1.000
_cell.angle_alpha   90.00
_cell.angle_beta   90.00
_cell.angle_gamma   90.00
#
_symmetry.space_group_name_H-M   'P 1'
#
loop_
_entity.id
_entity.type
_entity.pdbx_description
1 polymer ?
#
loop_
_entity_poly.entity_id
_entity_poly.type
_entity_poly.pdbx_seq_one_letter_code
_entity_poly.pdbx_strand_id
1 'polypeptide(L)'
;MAEHDEDFPRIHGDHLKQYVIDVFTSYGMRPDDARISADILVESDLRGIDSHGVPRMRMYVDRLEAGMINLEAELVTVRETAATITFDAQNGFGPSSAYRAMERCIEKAKASGMCLATVGHSNHFGIAGYYATMALDHPGMAGIAMTNATPLLVPTYAK
;
A
#
# COMPACT_ATOMS: atom_id res chain seq x y z
N MET A 1 -13.49 -19.03 17.71
CA MET A 1 -14.36 -18.23 16.83
C MET A 1 -15.00 -17.21 17.75
N ALA A 2 -14.36 -16.05 17.92
CA ALA A 2 -14.83 -15.07 18.89
C ALA A 2 -16.19 -14.55 18.44
N GLU A 3 -17.17 -14.59 19.34
CA GLU A 3 -18.47 -13.96 19.19
C GLU A 3 -18.22 -12.47 18.88
N HIS A 4 -18.64 -12.03 17.70
CA HIS A 4 -18.62 -10.61 17.34
C HIS A 4 -19.72 -9.92 18.15
N ASP A 5 -19.35 -9.55 19.38
CA ASP A 5 -20.18 -8.90 20.38
C ASP A 5 -20.77 -7.58 19.87
N GLU A 6 -22.02 -7.34 20.23
CA GLU A 6 -22.93 -6.35 19.66
C GLU A 6 -22.61 -4.91 20.11
N ASP A 7 -21.71 -4.18 19.44
CA ASP A 7 -21.73 -2.70 19.49
C ASP A 7 -20.95 -1.94 18.39
N PHE A 8 -20.54 -2.60 17.31
CA PHE A 8 -19.83 -1.92 16.21
C PHE A 8 -20.77 -1.57 15.04
N PRO A 9 -20.80 -0.31 14.59
CA PRO A 9 -21.58 0.06 13.41
C PRO A 9 -21.06 -0.69 12.18
N ARG A 10 -21.95 -1.36 11.46
CA ARG A 10 -21.62 -2.00 10.18
C ARG A 10 -21.71 -0.97 9.06
N ILE A 11 -20.59 -0.72 8.41
CA ILE A 11 -20.48 0.23 7.30
C ILE A 11 -20.24 -0.58 6.01
N HIS A 12 -20.99 -0.28 4.96
CA HIS A 12 -20.77 -0.91 3.65
C HIS A 12 -19.39 -0.52 3.12
N GLY A 13 -18.65 -1.49 2.55
CA GLY A 13 -17.29 -1.26 2.06
C GLY A 13 -17.21 -0.11 1.06
N ASP A 14 -18.18 0.03 0.17
CA ASP A 14 -18.20 1.13 -0.82
C ASP A 14 -18.38 2.51 -0.18
N HIS A 15 -19.22 2.63 0.86
CA HIS A 15 -19.38 3.89 1.59
C HIS A 15 -18.07 4.24 2.32
N LEU A 16 -17.41 3.24 2.88
CA LEU A 16 -16.14 3.40 3.55
C LEU A 16 -15.03 3.81 2.56
N LYS A 17 -14.98 3.20 1.37
CA LYS A 17 -14.05 3.59 0.29
C LYS A 17 -14.28 5.03 -0.13
N GLN A 18 -15.53 5.43 -0.37
CA GLN A 18 -15.85 6.80 -0.77
C GLN A 18 -15.42 7.81 0.30
N TYR A 19 -15.69 7.53 1.58
CA TYR A 19 -15.22 8.36 2.69
C TYR A 19 -13.69 8.54 2.68
N VAL A 20 -12.93 7.46 2.50
CA VAL A 20 -11.46 7.51 2.44
C VAL A 20 -10.99 8.36 1.25
N ILE A 21 -11.62 8.20 0.08
CA ILE A 21 -11.33 9.00 -1.12
C ILE A 21 -11.58 10.48 -0.84
N ASP A 22 -12.73 10.83 -0.28
CA ASP A 22 -13.12 12.22 0.01
C ASP A 22 -12.13 12.87 0.98
N VAL A 23 -11.72 12.14 2.03
CA VAL A 23 -10.70 12.64 2.96
C VAL A 23 -9.38 12.86 2.24
N PHE A 24 -8.80 11.87 1.56
CA PHE A 24 -7.49 12.07 0.93
C PHE A 24 -7.49 13.15 -0.16
N THR A 25 -8.55 13.23 -0.97
CA THR A 25 -8.70 14.29 -1.97
C THR A 25 -8.83 15.68 -1.33
N SER A 26 -9.45 15.81 -0.15
CA SER A 26 -9.49 17.08 0.59
C SER A 26 -8.10 17.59 1.02
N TYR A 27 -7.11 16.70 1.16
CA TYR A 27 -5.71 17.06 1.42
C TYR A 27 -4.90 17.30 0.13
N GLY A 28 -5.54 17.28 -1.05
CA GLY A 28 -4.90 17.52 -2.34
C GLY A 28 -4.30 16.26 -3.00
N MET A 29 -4.61 15.07 -2.49
CA MET A 29 -4.17 13.82 -3.15
C MET A 29 -4.85 13.67 -4.51
N ARG A 30 -4.09 13.24 -5.53
CA ARG A 30 -4.65 12.96 -6.86
C ARG A 30 -5.78 11.92 -6.75
N PRO A 31 -6.89 12.06 -7.50
CA PRO A 31 -8.04 11.16 -7.39
C PRO A 31 -7.71 9.68 -7.55
N ASP A 32 -6.77 9.34 -8.42
CA ASP A 32 -6.38 7.96 -8.66
C ASP A 32 -5.56 7.38 -7.49
N ASP A 33 -4.69 8.18 -6.88
CA ASP A 33 -3.95 7.78 -5.67
C ASP A 33 -4.89 7.59 -4.49
N ALA A 34 -5.89 8.45 -4.36
CA ALA A 34 -6.92 8.35 -3.33
C ALA A 34 -7.75 7.07 -3.50
N ARG A 35 -8.13 6.71 -4.74
CA ARG A 35 -8.86 5.47 -5.05
C ARG A 35 -8.04 4.23 -4.74
N ILE A 36 -6.80 4.16 -5.21
CA ILE A 36 -5.89 3.03 -4.93
C ILE A 36 -5.72 2.87 -3.42
N SER A 37 -5.45 3.97 -2.72
CA SER A 37 -5.21 3.95 -1.28
C SER A 37 -6.46 3.56 -0.49
N ALA A 38 -7.63 4.04 -0.88
CA ALA A 38 -8.91 3.66 -0.29
C ALA A 38 -9.20 2.16 -0.48
N ASP A 39 -8.92 1.62 -1.67
CA ASP A 39 -9.11 0.21 -1.95
C ASP A 39 -8.23 -0.66 -1.02
N ILE A 40 -6.95 -0.32 -0.87
CA ILE A 40 -6.01 -1.03 -0.02
C ILE A 40 -6.42 -0.99 1.47
N LEU A 41 -6.83 0.18 1.97
CA LEU A 41 -7.24 0.31 3.37
C LEU A 41 -8.54 -0.43 3.65
N VAL A 42 -9.54 -0.30 2.78
CA VAL A 42 -10.82 -0.99 2.98
C VAL A 42 -10.68 -2.50 2.78
N GLU A 43 -9.88 -2.95 1.82
CA GLU A 43 -9.57 -4.37 1.66
C GLU A 43 -8.89 -4.96 2.91
N SER A 44 -8.12 -4.15 3.63
CA SER A 44 -7.55 -4.56 4.91
C SER A 44 -8.62 -4.79 5.97
N ASP A 45 -9.60 -3.90 6.08
CA ASP A 45 -10.74 -4.06 7.00
C ASP A 45 -11.63 -5.25 6.59
N LEU A 46 -11.92 -5.42 5.29
CA LEU A 46 -12.72 -6.55 4.78
C LEU A 46 -12.06 -7.91 5.03
N ARG A 47 -10.74 -7.95 5.15
CA ARG A 47 -9.96 -9.15 5.50
C ARG A 47 -9.76 -9.32 7.02
N GLY A 48 -10.34 -8.45 7.85
CA GLY A 48 -10.21 -8.48 9.31
C GLY A 48 -8.82 -8.09 9.81
N ILE A 49 -8.11 -7.23 9.08
CA ILE A 49 -6.78 -6.71 9.43
C ILE A 49 -6.91 -5.23 9.82
N ASP A 50 -7.71 -4.98 10.87
CA ASP A 50 -8.09 -3.63 11.33
C ASP A 50 -6.88 -2.73 11.62
N SER A 51 -5.78 -3.34 12.09
CA SER A 51 -4.51 -2.66 12.35
C SER A 51 -3.87 -1.97 11.14
N HIS A 52 -4.33 -2.26 9.91
CA HIS A 52 -3.81 -1.70 8.67
C HIS A 52 -4.90 -1.14 7.74
N GLY A 53 -6.17 -1.14 8.17
CA GLY A 53 -7.29 -0.58 7.41
C GLY A 53 -7.56 0.89 7.71
N VAL A 54 -8.82 1.31 7.63
CA VAL A 54 -9.23 2.72 7.79
C VAL A 54 -8.75 3.38 9.09
N PRO A 55 -8.60 2.71 10.25
CA PRO A 55 -8.00 3.32 11.42
C PRO A 55 -6.60 3.93 11.18
N ARG A 56 -5.85 3.45 10.18
CA ARG A 56 -4.55 4.04 9.79
C ARG A 56 -4.66 5.40 9.11
N MET A 57 -5.83 5.80 8.63
CA MET A 57 -6.02 7.13 8.05
C MET A 57 -5.55 8.25 8.97
N ARG A 58 -5.76 8.11 10.28
CA ARG A 58 -5.29 9.12 11.24
C ARG A 58 -3.79 9.37 11.13
N MET A 59 -3.00 8.30 11.12
CA MET A 59 -1.54 8.39 10.93
C MET A 59 -1.17 9.03 9.59
N TYR A 60 -1.91 8.70 8.51
CA TYR A 60 -1.65 9.29 7.20
C TYR A 60 -1.97 10.79 7.19
N VAL A 61 -3.11 11.21 7.72
CA VAL A 61 -3.51 12.62 7.83
C VAL A 61 -2.50 13.40 8.67
N ASP A 62 -2.13 12.90 9.85
CA ASP A 62 -1.14 13.55 10.71
C ASP A 62 0.20 13.77 9.96
N ARG A 63 0.57 12.82 9.08
CA ARG A 63 1.77 12.94 8.24
C ARG A 63 1.62 13.91 7.07
N LEU A 64 0.44 13.99 6.47
CA LEU A 64 0.14 14.94 5.40
C LEU A 64 0.18 16.38 5.94
N GLU A 65 -0.48 16.63 7.07
CA GLU A 65 -0.48 17.93 7.75
C GLU A 65 0.93 18.38 8.15
N ALA A 66 1.77 17.44 8.56
CA ALA A 66 3.17 17.70 8.91
C ALA A 66 4.11 17.83 7.70
N GLY A 67 3.61 17.73 6.45
CA GLY A 67 4.43 17.77 5.24
C GLY A 67 5.40 16.60 5.10
N MET A 68 5.14 15.49 5.79
CA MET A 68 6.00 14.30 5.81
C MET A 68 5.72 13.34 4.64
N ILE A 69 4.72 13.63 3.80
CA ILE A 69 4.42 12.87 2.59
C ILE A 69 4.29 13.84 1.42
N ASN A 70 5.00 13.56 0.34
CA ASN A 70 4.90 14.32 -0.90
C ASN A 70 3.76 13.77 -1.77
N LEU A 71 2.62 14.48 -1.83
CA LEU A 71 1.47 14.08 -2.64
C LEU A 71 1.67 14.29 -4.15
N GLU A 72 2.63 15.12 -4.54
CA GLU A 72 2.98 15.36 -5.94
C GLU A 72 4.03 14.37 -6.45
N ALA A 73 4.55 13.50 -5.58
CA ALA A 73 5.57 12.52 -5.92
C ALA A 73 5.13 11.63 -7.08
N GLU A 74 6.07 11.39 -8.00
CA GLU A 74 5.95 10.40 -9.06
C GLU A 74 6.90 9.24 -8.76
N LEU A 75 6.53 8.03 -9.17
CA LEU A 75 7.38 6.86 -8.98
C LEU A 75 8.51 6.86 -10.03
N VAL A 76 9.73 7.18 -9.61
CA VAL A 76 10.88 7.34 -10.52
C VAL A 76 11.65 6.04 -10.64
N THR A 77 11.89 5.58 -11.87
CA THR A 77 12.80 4.45 -12.12
C THR A 77 14.26 4.90 -11.96
N VAL A 78 14.95 4.34 -10.97
CA VAL A 78 16.38 4.56 -10.72
C VAL A 78 17.23 3.63 -11.58
N ARG A 79 16.83 2.36 -11.67
CA ARG A 79 17.54 1.33 -12.44
C ARG A 79 16.55 0.28 -12.93
N GLU A 80 16.75 -0.18 -14.15
CA GLU A 80 15.91 -1.22 -14.76
C GLU A 80 16.78 -2.20 -15.57
N THR A 81 16.50 -3.49 -15.44
CA THR A 81 17.11 -4.57 -16.25
C THR A 81 16.01 -5.32 -17.01
N ALA A 82 16.25 -6.53 -17.51
CA ALA A 82 15.18 -7.36 -18.07
C ALA A 82 14.24 -7.94 -17.01
N ALA A 83 14.73 -8.18 -15.78
CA ALA A 83 13.99 -8.87 -14.71
C ALA A 83 14.01 -8.14 -13.35
N THR A 84 14.51 -6.91 -13.30
CA THR A 84 14.50 -6.11 -12.06
C THR A 84 14.19 -4.65 -12.34
N ILE A 85 13.58 -3.98 -11.35
CA ILE A 85 13.35 -2.54 -11.35
C ILE A 85 13.59 -1.99 -9.94
N THR A 86 14.27 -0.85 -9.83
CA THR A 86 14.41 -0.09 -8.59
C THR A 86 13.77 1.27 -8.76
N PHE A 87 12.88 1.61 -7.84
CA PHE A 87 12.14 2.85 -7.81
C PHE A 87 12.54 3.73 -6.63
N ASP A 88 12.54 5.05 -6.84
CA ASP A 88 12.49 6.07 -5.79
C ASP A 88 11.07 6.64 -5.77
N ALA A 89 10.39 6.54 -4.63
CA ALA A 89 9.03 7.05 -4.47
C ALA A 89 8.97 8.54 -4.09
N GLN A 90 10.10 9.23 -3.97
CA GLN A 90 10.21 10.67 -3.71
C GLN A 90 9.45 11.14 -2.47
N ASN A 91 9.52 10.36 -1.39
CA ASN A 91 8.74 10.51 -0.16
C ASN A 91 7.22 10.45 -0.38
N GLY A 92 6.79 9.75 -1.43
CA GLY A 92 5.40 9.63 -1.84
C GLY A 92 4.54 8.75 -0.95
N PHE A 93 3.25 8.70 -1.29
CA PHE A 93 2.25 7.97 -0.52
C PHE A 93 2.38 6.45 -0.76
N GLY A 94 2.81 5.73 0.29
CA GLY A 94 3.22 4.32 0.24
C GLY A 94 2.27 3.38 -0.52
N PRO A 95 0.96 3.37 -0.22
CA PRO A 95 0.01 2.49 -0.90
C PRO A 95 -0.01 2.64 -2.42
N SER A 96 -0.13 3.88 -2.90
CA SER A 96 -0.17 4.18 -4.33
C SER A 96 1.16 3.92 -5.05
N SER A 97 2.30 4.15 -4.38
CA SER A 97 3.62 3.86 -4.93
C SER A 97 3.88 2.36 -5.04
N ALA A 98 3.52 1.58 -4.01
CA ALA A 98 3.69 0.13 -4.00
C ALA A 98 2.75 -0.57 -5.00
N TYR A 99 1.53 -0.07 -5.17
CA TYR A 99 0.59 -0.55 -6.17
C TYR A 99 1.19 -0.47 -7.59
N ARG A 100 1.62 0.73 -8.00
CA ARG A 100 2.21 0.94 -9.33
C ARG A 100 3.51 0.18 -9.52
N ALA A 101 4.32 0.04 -8.48
CA ALA A 101 5.53 -0.78 -8.52
C ALA A 101 5.20 -2.26 -8.78
N MET A 102 4.14 -2.79 -8.14
CA MET A 102 3.69 -4.16 -8.36
C MET A 102 3.10 -4.35 -9.76
N GLU A 103 2.30 -3.41 -10.27
CA GLU A 103 1.82 -3.44 -11.67
C GLU A 103 2.99 -3.54 -12.65
N ARG A 104 3.99 -2.66 -12.50
CA ARG A 104 5.21 -2.69 -13.33
C ARG A 104 6.00 -3.98 -13.18
N CYS A 105 6.04 -4.55 -11.98
CA CYS A 105 6.69 -5.82 -11.71
C CYS A 105 5.99 -6.97 -12.44
N ILE A 106 4.66 -7.04 -12.36
CA ILE A 106 3.83 -8.05 -13.04
C ILE A 106 4.01 -7.96 -14.55
N GLU A 107 3.89 -6.76 -15.13
CA GLU A 107 4.06 -6.57 -16.58
C GLU A 107 5.42 -7.05 -17.07
N LYS A 108 6.47 -6.75 -16.31
CA LYS A 108 7.82 -7.19 -16.65
C LYS A 108 7.98 -8.71 -16.51
N ALA A 109 7.43 -9.28 -15.44
CA ALA A 109 7.45 -10.73 -15.20
C ALA A 109 6.76 -11.52 -16.34
N LYS A 110 5.74 -10.96 -16.99
CA LYS A 110 5.10 -11.59 -18.18
C LYS A 110 6.11 -11.79 -19.33
N ALA A 111 7.06 -10.88 -19.49
CA ALA A 111 8.05 -10.93 -20.55
C ALA A 111 9.32 -11.73 -20.16
N SER A 112 9.76 -11.62 -18.91
CA SER A 112 11.03 -12.20 -18.43
C SER A 112 10.89 -13.49 -17.61
N GLY A 113 9.66 -13.93 -17.32
CA GLY A 113 9.36 -15.07 -16.45
C GLY A 113 9.44 -14.78 -14.95
N MET A 114 10.17 -13.73 -14.56
CA MET A 114 10.20 -13.21 -13.19
C MET A 114 10.52 -11.71 -13.18
N CYS A 115 10.09 -11.02 -12.13
CA CYS A 115 10.57 -9.66 -11.85
C CYS A 115 10.76 -9.45 -10.34
N LEU A 116 11.80 -8.72 -9.97
CA LEU A 116 11.97 -8.14 -8.64
C LEU A 116 11.92 -6.61 -8.73
N ALA A 117 10.90 -6.01 -8.12
CA ALA A 117 10.79 -4.57 -7.95
C ALA A 117 11.16 -4.17 -6.52
N THR A 118 11.97 -3.11 -6.38
CA THR A 118 12.25 -2.47 -5.08
C THR A 118 11.79 -1.04 -5.09
N VAL A 119 11.26 -0.54 -3.98
CA VAL A 119 10.82 0.85 -3.82
C VAL A 119 11.52 1.45 -2.61
N GLY A 120 12.35 2.45 -2.84
CA GLY A 120 13.02 3.24 -1.81
C GLY A 120 12.34 4.59 -1.58
N HIS A 121 12.67 5.24 -0.46
CA HIS A 121 12.22 6.59 -0.14
C HIS A 121 10.68 6.75 -0.23
N SER A 122 9.97 5.79 0.35
CA SER A 122 8.52 5.68 0.38
C SER A 122 7.97 5.80 1.82
N ASN A 123 6.67 5.65 1.98
CA ASN A 123 5.97 5.63 3.27
C ASN A 123 5.32 4.25 3.56
N HIS A 124 4.67 4.12 4.72
CA HIS A 124 3.92 2.92 5.11
C HIS A 124 2.92 2.52 4.02
N PHE A 125 2.94 1.26 3.58
CA PHE A 125 2.19 0.80 2.40
C PHE A 125 0.92 -0.01 2.71
N GLY A 126 0.40 -0.02 3.94
CA GLY A 126 -0.75 -0.86 4.28
C GLY A 126 -0.39 -2.35 4.41
N ILE A 127 -1.28 -3.26 4.00
CA ILE A 127 -1.04 -4.71 4.09
C ILE A 127 -0.20 -5.20 2.91
N ALA A 128 0.86 -5.96 3.20
CA ALA A 128 1.70 -6.57 2.16
C ALA A 128 0.91 -7.55 1.28
N GLY A 129 -0.07 -8.24 1.88
CA GLY A 129 -0.90 -9.23 1.19
C GLY A 129 -1.67 -8.68 -0.01
N TYR A 130 -2.07 -7.40 0.01
CA TYR A 130 -2.76 -6.77 -1.11
C TYR A 130 -1.91 -6.84 -2.39
N TYR A 131 -0.64 -6.42 -2.32
CA TYR A 131 0.27 -6.42 -3.46
C TYR A 131 0.64 -7.83 -3.90
N ALA A 132 0.84 -8.75 -2.95
CA ALA A 132 1.12 -10.14 -3.28
C ALA A 132 -0.03 -10.78 -4.07
N THR A 133 -1.29 -10.45 -3.72
CA THR A 133 -2.47 -10.99 -4.40
C THR A 133 -2.72 -10.39 -5.77
N MET A 134 -2.19 -9.21 -6.11
CA MET A 134 -2.34 -8.62 -7.46
C MET A 134 -1.81 -9.55 -8.57
N ALA A 135 -0.79 -10.35 -8.27
CA ALA A 135 -0.26 -11.31 -9.24
C ALA A 135 -1.25 -12.45 -9.55
N LEU A 136 -2.18 -12.75 -8.64
CA LEU A 136 -3.13 -13.87 -8.79
C LEU A 136 -4.22 -13.59 -9.82
N ASP A 137 -4.43 -12.32 -10.18
CA ASP A 137 -5.32 -11.91 -11.29
C ASP A 137 -4.74 -12.33 -12.65
N HIS A 138 -3.50 -12.81 -12.68
CA HIS A 138 -2.81 -13.28 -13.89
C HIS A 138 -2.55 -14.79 -13.82
N PRO A 139 -3.09 -15.59 -14.76
CA PRO A 139 -2.91 -17.04 -14.76
C PRO A 139 -1.43 -17.46 -14.77
N GLY A 140 -1.09 -18.36 -13.85
CA GLY A 140 0.27 -18.91 -13.75
C GLY A 140 1.28 -18.01 -13.04
N MET A 141 0.85 -16.91 -12.43
CA MET A 141 1.71 -16.01 -11.66
C MET A 141 1.55 -16.21 -10.15
N ALA A 142 2.63 -15.90 -9.42
CA ALA A 142 2.64 -15.83 -7.96
C ALA A 142 3.32 -14.51 -7.53
N GLY A 143 2.85 -13.92 -6.44
CA GLY A 143 3.34 -12.65 -5.92
C GLY A 143 3.96 -12.77 -4.53
N ILE A 144 5.02 -12.00 -4.30
CA ILE A 144 5.65 -11.82 -2.99
C ILE A 144 5.78 -10.32 -2.75
N ALA A 145 5.42 -9.87 -1.55
CA ALA A 145 5.57 -8.47 -1.13
C ALA A 145 6.14 -8.40 0.28
N MET A 146 7.11 -7.51 0.47
CA MET A 146 7.81 -7.31 1.75
C MET A 146 8.03 -5.80 1.97
N THR A 147 8.07 -5.38 3.22
CA THR A 147 8.47 -4.02 3.62
C THR A 147 9.28 -4.07 4.90
N ASN A 148 10.12 -3.08 5.11
CA ASN A 148 10.62 -2.75 6.44
C ASN A 148 9.63 -1.81 7.15
N ALA A 149 9.91 -1.49 8.42
CA ALA A 149 9.16 -0.54 9.22
C ALA A 149 10.10 0.17 10.20
N THR A 150 9.56 1.09 10.99
CA THR A 150 10.29 1.64 12.15
C THR A 150 10.76 0.52 13.08
N PRO A 151 11.87 0.68 13.80
CA PRO A 151 12.37 -0.34 14.73
C PRO A 151 11.34 -0.63 15.83
N LEU A 152 10.68 -1.80 15.73
CA LEU A 152 9.71 -2.30 16.71
C LEU A 152 10.09 -3.68 17.25
N LEU A 153 11.16 -4.27 16.72
CA LEU A 153 11.68 -5.58 17.11
C LEU A 153 13.13 -5.44 17.56
N VAL A 154 13.49 -6.18 18.60
CA VAL A 154 14.86 -6.29 19.10
C VAL A 154 15.47 -7.56 18.50
N PRO A 155 16.63 -7.48 17.81
CA PRO A 155 17.33 -8.67 17.33
C PRO A 155 17.62 -9.63 18.47
N THR A 156 17.60 -10.93 18.21
CA THR A 156 17.98 -11.95 19.20
C THR A 156 19.36 -11.58 19.79
N TYR A 157 19.44 -11.53 21.13
CA TYR A 157 20.62 -11.14 21.92
C TYR A 157 20.98 -9.65 21.96
N ALA A 158 20.16 -8.76 21.39
CA ALA A 158 20.28 -7.31 21.58
C ALA A 158 19.41 -6.82 22.77
N LYS A 159 19.56 -5.54 23.15
CA LYS A 159 18.74 -4.85 24.16
C LYS A 159 18.20 -3.55 23.57
#